data_AF-A0A834MCU6-F1
#
_entry.id   AF-A0A834MCU6-F1
#
_cell.length_a   1.000
_cell.length_b   1.000
_cell.length_c   1.000
_cell.angle_alpha   90.00
_cell.angle_beta   90.00
_cell.angle_gamma   90.00
#
_symmetry.space_group_name_H-M   'P 1'
#
loop_
_entity.id
_entity.type
_entity.pdbx_description
1 polymer ?
#
loop_
_entity_poly.entity_id
_entity_poly.type
_entity_poly.pdbx_seq_one_letter_code
_entity_poly.pdbx_strand_id
1 'polypeptide(L)' 'MSSSKKELNHLFSELKTNIEADKLYWLRNDAKLRAVVSSKSYDEFRQYVDAAHLKGLTKDDYKNKSQVRWNRMI' A
#
# COMPACT_ATOMS: atom_id res chain seq x y z
N MET A 1 -36.51 7.35 5.84
CA MET A 1 -35.65 7.11 4.65
C MET A 1 -34.18 7.50 4.83
N SER A 2 -33.81 8.44 5.73
CA SER A 2 -32.40 8.87 5.90
C SER A 2 -31.49 7.87 6.66
N SER A 3 -32.02 7.09 7.61
CA SER A 3 -31.24 6.11 8.40
C SER A 3 -30.72 4.93 7.56
N SER A 4 -31.61 4.31 6.77
CA SER A 4 -31.27 3.15 5.94
C SER A 4 -30.19 3.45 4.90
N LYS A 5 -30.14 4.67 4.36
CA LYS A 5 -29.06 5.08 3.44
C LYS A 5 -27.71 5.22 4.14
N LYS A 6 -27.68 5.66 5.41
CA LYS A 6 -26.45 5.73 6.21
C LYS A 6 -25.93 4.33 6.56
N GLU A 7 -26.82 3.43 6.97
CA GLU A 7 -26.48 2.03 7.24
C GLU A 7 -25.90 1.35 6.00
N LEU A 8 -26.50 1.57 4.82
CA LEU A 8 -26.00 1.01 3.56
C LEU A 8 -24.62 1.56 3.18
N ASN A 9 -24.38 2.86 3.36
CA ASN A 9 -23.06 3.47 3.14
C ASN A 9 -22.00 2.96 4.12
N HIS A 10 -22.37 2.78 5.39
CA HIS A 10 -21.49 2.21 6.42
C HIS A 10 -21.08 0.80 6.03
N LEU A 11 -22.06 -0.05 5.72
CA LEU A 11 -21.82 -1.43 5.29
C LEU A 11 -20.93 -1.51 4.05
N PHE A 12 -21.15 -0.62 3.07
CA PHE A 12 -20.31 -0.55 1.88
C PHE A 12 -18.86 -0.18 2.22
N SER A 13 -18.65 0.80 3.10
CA SER A 13 -17.32 1.22 3.55
C SER A 13 -16.59 0.10 4.30
N GLU A 14 -17.31 -0.59 5.19
CA GLU A 14 -16.78 -1.74 5.93
C GLU A 14 -16.38 -2.87 4.98
N LEU A 15 -17.28 -3.25 4.07
CA LEU A 15 -17.02 -4.28 3.08
C LEU A 15 -15.81 -3.95 2.20
N LYS A 16 -15.73 -2.70 1.73
CA LYS A 16 -14.58 -2.21 0.95
C LYS A 16 -13.29 -2.32 1.74
N THR A 17 -13.30 -1.94 3.02
CA THR A 17 -12.12 -2.01 3.90
C THR A 17 -11.66 -3.46 4.09
N ASN A 18 -12.61 -4.38 4.31
CA ASN A 18 -12.32 -5.80 4.48
C ASN A 18 -11.71 -6.41 3.21
N ILE A 19 -12.25 -6.05 2.03
CA ILE A 19 -11.69 -6.50 0.74
C ILE A 19 -10.25 -6.02 0.55
N GLU A 20 -9.96 -4.75 0.87
CA GLU A 20 -8.59 -4.22 0.74
C GLU A 20 -7.63 -4.86 1.76
N ALA A 21 -8.11 -5.14 2.98
CA ALA A 21 -7.33 -5.86 3.98
C ALA A 21 -6.98 -7.29 3.53
N ASP A 22 -7.93 -8.00 2.92
CA ASP A 22 -7.72 -9.35 2.37
C ASP A 22 -6.71 -9.34 1.23
N LYS A 23 -6.81 -8.38 0.30
CA LYS A 23 -5.82 -8.21 -0.77
C LYS A 23 -4.42 -8.00 -0.21
N LEU A 24 -4.29 -7.15 0.81
CA LEU A 24 -3.01 -6.88 1.46
C LEU A 24 -2.47 -8.12 2.19
N TYR A 25 -3.35 -8.90 2.83
CA TYR A 25 -3.00 -10.16 3.48
C TYR A 25 -2.38 -11.16 2.48
N TRP A 26 -3.06 -11.39 1.35
CA TRP A 26 -2.57 -12.28 0.30
C TRP A 26 -1.24 -11.80 -0.29
N LEU A 27 -1.12 -10.51 -0.59
CA LEU A 27 0.10 -9.90 -1.12
C LEU A 27 1.30 -10.07 -0.17
N ARG A 28 1.08 -9.84 1.13
CA ARG A 28 2.12 -10.03 2.15
C ARG A 28 2.51 -11.49 2.30
N ASN A 29 1.56 -12.41 2.27
CA ASN A 29 1.86 -13.83 2.40
C ASN A 29 2.63 -14.38 1.20
N ASP A 30 2.30 -13.95 -0.02
CA ASP A 30 3.12 -14.23 -1.20
C ASP A 30 4.57 -13.73 -1.01
N ALA A 31 4.73 -12.49 -0.54
CA ALA A 31 6.05 -11.94 -0.26
C ALA A 31 6.79 -12.70 0.86
N LYS A 32 6.09 -13.16 1.91
CA LYS A 32 6.67 -14.01 2.95
C LYS A 32 7.20 -15.31 2.36
N LEU A 33 6.42 -15.99 1.51
CA LEU A 33 6.84 -17.25 0.88
C LEU A 33 8.08 -17.04 0.00
N ARG A 34 8.12 -15.95 -0.78
CA ARG A 34 9.32 -15.58 -1.55
C ARG A 34 10.52 -15.28 -0.64
N ALA A 35 10.31 -14.45 0.38
CA ALA A 35 11.35 -14.01 1.30
C ALA A 35 11.92 -15.15 2.15
N VAL A 36 11.12 -16.15 2.53
CA VAL A 36 11.60 -17.35 3.24
C VAL A 36 12.69 -18.07 2.45
N VAL A 37 12.57 -18.10 1.12
CA VAL A 37 13.53 -18.79 0.24
C VAL A 37 14.72 -17.89 -0.11
N SER A 38 14.50 -16.58 -0.25
CA SER A 38 15.52 -15.67 -0.78
C SER A 38 16.34 -14.93 0.28
N SER A 39 15.81 -14.72 1.49
CA SER A 39 16.48 -13.93 2.53
C SER A 39 17.55 -14.71 3.28
N LYS A 40 18.64 -14.02 3.65
CA LYS A 40 19.73 -14.58 4.46
C LYS A 40 19.64 -14.19 5.93
N SER A 41 18.85 -13.17 6.25
CA SER A 41 18.61 -12.69 7.60
C SER A 41 17.15 -12.29 7.80
N TYR A 42 16.73 -12.21 9.06
CA TYR A 42 15.38 -11.76 9.40
C TYR A 42 15.13 -10.30 8.98
N ASP A 43 16.14 -9.43 9.03
CA ASP A 43 15.99 -8.03 8.62
C ASP A 43 15.72 -7.92 7.12
N GLU A 44 16.39 -8.75 6.31
CA GLU A 44 16.14 -8.82 4.88
C GLU A 44 14.75 -9.39 4.58
N PHE A 45 14.36 -10.45 5.30
CA PHE A 45 13.00 -10.99 5.24
C PHE A 45 11.94 -9.92 5.51
N ARG A 46 12.13 -9.17 6.61
CA ARG A 46 11.22 -8.11 7.05
C ARG A 46 11.10 -7.04 5.98
N GLN A 47 12.22 -6.60 5.42
CA GLN A 47 12.23 -5.59 4.35
C GLN A 47 11.47 -6.05 3.11
N TYR A 48 11.63 -7.31 2.67
CA TYR A 48 10.87 -7.83 1.53
C TYR A 48 9.36 -7.86 1.77
N VAL A 49 8.93 -8.31 2.96
CA VAL A 49 7.51 -8.38 3.31
C VAL A 49 6.90 -6.99 3.47
N ASP A 50 7.63 -6.08 4.12
CA ASP A 50 7.19 -4.70 4.31
C ASP A 50 7.13 -3.95 2.97
N ALA A 51 8.05 -4.19 2.04
CA ALA A 51 8.06 -3.55 0.73
C ALA A 51 7.01 -4.13 -0.26
N ALA A 52 6.38 -5.26 0.05
CA ALA A 52 5.50 -5.99 -0.87
C ALA A 52 4.30 -5.19 -1.38
N HIS A 53 3.81 -4.23 -0.59
CA HIS A 53 2.67 -3.39 -0.93
C HIS A 53 3.03 -2.13 -1.72
N LEU A 54 4.32 -1.86 -1.91
CA LEU A 54 4.80 -0.73 -2.70
C LEU A 54 4.49 -0.98 -4.19
N LYS A 55 3.92 0.03 -4.85
CA LYS A 55 3.70 0.03 -6.29
C LYS A 55 4.83 0.80 -6.96
N GLY A 56 5.19 0.39 -8.17
CA GLY A 56 6.14 1.15 -8.99
C GLY A 56 5.62 2.56 -9.25
N LEU A 57 6.54 3.53 -9.35
CA LEU A 57 6.20 4.91 -9.68
C LEU A 57 5.63 4.98 -11.11
N THR A 58 4.49 5.64 -11.25
CA THR A 58 3.81 5.91 -12.52
C THR A 58 4.14 7.31 -13.02
N LYS A 59 3.89 7.59 -14.31
CA LYS A 59 4.07 8.94 -14.89
C LYS A 59 3.28 10.01 -14.14
N ASP A 60 2.14 9.65 -13.56
CA ASP A 60 1.28 10.56 -12.81
C ASP A 60 1.93 11.00 -11.48
N ASP A 61 2.76 10.14 -10.87
CA ASP A 61 3.51 10.48 -9.65
C ASP A 61 4.58 11.57 -9.89
N TYR A 62 4.94 11.84 -11.15
CA TYR A 62 5.86 12.93 -11.52
C TYR A 62 5.16 14.28 -11.72
N LYS A 63 3.83 14.31 -11.89
CA LYS A 63 3.10 15.53 -12.23
C LYS A 63 3.05 16.55 -11.08
N ASN A 64 3.14 16.09 -9.84
CA ASN A 64 3.07 16.93 -8.63
C ASN A 64 4.44 17.21 -8.00
N LYS A 65 5.55 16.92 -8.69
CA LYS A 65 6.87 17.30 -8.17
C LYS A 65 6.96 18.82 -8.26
N SER A 66 6.82 19.48 -7.10
CA SER A 66 7.18 20.88 -6.96
C SER A 66 8.58 21.04 -7.54
N GLN A 67 8.78 22.06 -8.36
CA GLN A 67 10.06 22.37 -8.97
C GLN A 67 10.96 22.92 -7.86
N VAL A 68 11.39 22.05 -6.94
CA VAL A 68 12.26 22.40 -5.83
C VAL A 68 13.61 22.71 -6.45
N ARG A 69 13.91 24.00 -6.56
CA ARG A 69 15.22 24.47 -6.96
C ARG A 69 16.16 24.18 -5.79
N TRP A 70 16.95 23.11 -5.93
CA TRP A 70 17.91 22.66 -4.91
C TRP A 70 18.92 23.74 -4.52
N ASN A 71 19.15 24.71 -5.41
CA ASN A 71 19.94 25.90 -5.13
C ASN A 71 19.03 27.13 -5.01
N ARG A 72 18.73 27.55 -3.77
CA ARG A 72 18.37 28.95 -3.52
C ARG A 72 19.68 29.75 -3.59
N MET A 73 19.83 30.55 -4.65
CA MET A 73 20.93 31.51 -4.71
C MET A 73 20.82 32.40 -3.46
N ILE A 74 21.93 32.45 -2.73
CA ILE A 74 22.16 33.40 -1.63
C ILE A 74 22.08 34.81 -2.19
#